data_AF-A0A151EWR6-F1
#
_entry.id   AF-A0A151EWR6-F1
#
_cell.length_a   1.000
_cell.length_b   1.000
_cell.length_c   1.000
_cell.angle_alpha   90.00
_cell.angle_beta   90.00
_cell.angle_gamma   90.00
#
_symmetry.space_group_name_H-M   'P 1'
#
loop_
_entity.id
_entity.type
_entity.pdbx_description
1 polymer ?
#
loop_
_entity_poly.entity_id
_entity_poly.type
_entity_poly.pdbx_seq_one_letter_code
_entity_poly.pdbx_strand_id
1 'polypeptide(L)'
;MIFVEDIPENGLIIVSVLFNGYKHNFQNDSRRNLLKTLPNLIKEKCGVQLVPVQFSLIRSIERTPDMSGRESIGRARTVGVEYRYRFEHIEKEEFEEMYKEVKNYCSQRSIWRDYDIMLTDYVGEINE
;
A
#
# COMPACT_ATOMS: atom_id res chain seq x y z
N MET A 1 1.09 -16.71 -7.14
CA MET A 1 2.47 -16.94 -6.68
C MET A 1 3.34 -16.32 -7.76
N ILE A 2 4.08 -15.27 -7.44
CA ILE A 2 4.93 -14.58 -8.41
C ILE A 2 6.19 -15.44 -8.55
N PHE A 3 6.48 -15.90 -9.76
CA PHE A 3 7.71 -16.64 -9.99
C PHE A 3 8.87 -15.65 -9.94
N VAL A 4 9.93 -16.03 -9.27
CA VAL A 4 11.07 -15.15 -8.98
C VAL A 4 11.81 -14.73 -10.27
N GLU A 5 11.54 -15.41 -11.38
CA GLU A 5 12.09 -15.13 -12.71
C GLU A 5 11.33 -13.99 -13.44
N ASP A 6 10.14 -13.62 -12.97
CA ASP A 6 9.29 -12.58 -13.56
C ASP A 6 9.40 -11.22 -12.81
N ILE A 7 10.40 -11.06 -11.93
CA ILE A 7 10.57 -9.82 -11.16
C ILE A 7 11.27 -8.80 -12.07
N PRO A 8 10.64 -7.66 -12.37
CA PRO A 8 11.28 -6.65 -13.20
C PRO A 8 12.43 -5.98 -12.43
N GLU A 9 13.50 -5.61 -13.12
CA GLU A 9 14.61 -4.81 -12.53
C GLU A 9 14.13 -3.42 -12.08
N ASN A 10 13.06 -2.91 -12.70
CA ASN A 10 12.47 -1.60 -12.44
C ASN A 10 10.95 -1.72 -12.47
N GLY A 11 10.28 -1.15 -11.47
CA GLY A 11 8.84 -1.36 -11.32
C GLY A 11 8.17 -0.48 -10.30
N LEU A 12 6.88 -0.74 -10.09
CA LEU A 12 6.17 -0.22 -8.93
C LEU A 12 5.79 -1.36 -7.99
N ILE A 13 5.96 -1.08 -6.70
CA ILE A 13 5.33 -1.84 -5.62
C ILE A 13 4.17 -1.01 -5.06
N ILE A 14 3.00 -1.63 -5.00
CA ILE A 14 1.76 -1.02 -4.53
C ILE A 14 1.39 -1.70 -3.23
N VAL A 15 1.39 -0.93 -2.14
CA VAL A 15 1.04 -1.40 -0.80
C VAL A 15 -0.34 -0.86 -0.44
N SER A 16 -1.30 -1.76 -0.34
CA SER A 16 -2.67 -1.47 0.09
C SER A 16 -2.89 -1.99 1.50
N VAL A 17 -3.46 -1.18 2.39
CA VAL A 17 -3.79 -1.58 3.75
C VAL A 17 -5.23 -1.23 4.06
N LEU A 18 -5.97 -2.17 4.65
CA LEU A 18 -7.32 -1.98 5.14
C LEU A 18 -7.29 -1.75 6.63
N PHE A 19 -8.10 -0.81 7.12
CA PHE A 19 -8.13 -0.43 8.52
C PHE A 19 -8.94 -1.41 9.38
N ASN A 20 -8.48 -1.61 10.61
CA ASN A 20 -9.20 -2.36 11.64
C ASN A 20 -10.28 -1.52 12.35
N GLY A 21 -10.99 -0.68 11.58
CA GLY A 21 -12.04 0.20 12.08
C GLY A 21 -11.93 1.62 11.55
N TYR A 22 -12.76 2.51 12.13
CA TYR A 22 -12.93 3.88 11.66
C TYR A 22 -12.53 4.87 12.75
N LYS A 23 -11.24 5.24 12.81
CA LYS A 23 -10.77 6.36 13.63
C LYS A 23 -10.24 7.49 12.75
N HIS A 24 -10.42 8.73 13.21
CA HIS A 24 -10.05 9.93 12.46
C HIS A 24 -8.55 10.00 12.11
N ASN A 25 -7.68 9.36 12.89
CA ASN A 25 -6.23 9.40 12.71
C ASN A 25 -5.66 8.29 11.80
N PHE A 26 -6.41 7.22 11.52
CA PHE A 26 -5.87 6.04 10.81
C PHE A 26 -5.30 6.37 9.43
N GLN A 27 -5.94 7.28 8.71
CA GLN A 27 -5.49 7.72 7.38
C GLN A 27 -4.15 8.47 7.46
N ASN A 28 -4.05 9.43 8.39
CA ASN A 28 -2.85 10.24 8.56
C ASN A 28 -1.69 9.41 9.14
N ASP A 29 -1.98 8.52 10.07
CA ASP A 29 -0.99 7.62 10.65
C ASP A 29 -0.45 6.67 9.58
N SER A 30 -1.34 6.06 8.80
CA SER A 30 -0.93 5.15 7.72
C SER A 30 -0.18 5.89 6.62
N ARG A 31 -0.60 7.11 6.26
CA ARG A 31 0.15 7.97 5.32
C ARG A 31 1.55 8.27 5.82
N ARG A 32 1.74 8.62 7.10
CA ARG A 32 3.07 8.88 7.67
C ARG A 32 3.96 7.64 7.67
N ASN A 33 3.39 6.50 8.07
CA ASN A 33 4.09 5.22 8.08
C ASN A 33 4.55 4.82 6.67
N LEU A 34 3.64 4.89 5.70
CA LEU A 34 3.91 4.51 4.33
C LEU A 34 4.79 5.52 3.58
N LEU A 35 4.64 6.83 3.82
CA LEU A 35 5.47 7.84 3.14
C LEU A 35 6.92 7.85 3.62
N LYS A 36 7.18 7.64 4.92
CA LYS A 36 8.51 7.83 5.52
C LYS A 36 9.06 6.58 6.18
N THR A 37 8.32 6.01 7.12
CA THR A 37 8.84 4.95 7.99
C THR A 37 9.17 3.68 7.22
N LEU A 38 8.25 3.22 6.36
CA LEU A 38 8.46 2.01 5.57
C LEU A 38 9.62 2.18 4.57
N PRO A 39 9.67 3.21 3.70
CA PRO A 39 10.80 3.40 2.79
C PRO A 39 12.16 3.49 3.49
N ASN A 40 12.23 4.20 4.62
CA ASN A 40 13.47 4.31 5.39
C ASN A 40 13.91 2.94 5.96
N LEU A 41 12.96 2.16 6.50
CA LEU A 41 13.25 0.82 6.99
C LEU A 41 13.78 -0.09 5.89
N ILE A 42 13.15 -0.07 4.72
CA ILE A 42 13.57 -0.88 3.57
C ILE A 42 14.96 -0.48 3.10
N LYS A 43 15.25 0.81 3.03
CA LYS A 43 16.59 1.30 2.70
C LYS A 43 17.64 0.85 3.70
N GLU A 44 17.35 0.97 4.99
CA GLU A 44 18.29 0.61 6.07
C GLU A 44 18.56 -0.90 6.14
N LYS A 45 17.56 -1.73 5.87
CA LYS A 45 17.68 -3.19 5.98
C LYS A 45 18.14 -3.87 4.69
N CYS A 46 17.59 -3.46 3.56
CA CYS A 46 17.74 -4.16 2.29
C CYS A 46 18.63 -3.40 1.29
N GLY A 47 19.03 -2.15 1.59
CA GLY A 47 19.74 -1.30 0.64
C GLY A 47 18.86 -0.73 -0.50
N VAL A 48 17.60 -1.16 -0.58
CA VAL A 48 16.67 -0.81 -1.65
C VAL A 48 16.05 0.57 -1.42
N GLN A 49 16.14 1.45 -2.42
CA GLN A 49 15.49 2.76 -2.38
C GLN A 49 14.08 2.70 -2.96
N LEU A 50 13.08 2.66 -2.09
CA LEU A 50 11.68 2.88 -2.48
C LEU A 50 11.40 4.37 -2.60
N VAL A 51 11.05 4.84 -3.79
CA VAL A 51 10.69 6.24 -4.06
C VAL A 51 9.17 6.37 -4.02
N PRO A 52 8.58 7.10 -3.04
CA PRO A 52 7.13 7.30 -2.98
C PRO A 52 6.62 8.03 -4.22
N VAL A 53 5.60 7.47 -4.89
CA VAL A 53 5.00 8.03 -6.11
C VAL A 53 3.63 8.62 -5.83
N GLN A 54 2.72 7.82 -5.27
CA GLN A 54 1.32 8.23 -5.11
C GLN A 54 0.70 7.65 -3.85
N PHE A 55 -0.11 8.47 -3.18
CA PHE A 55 -0.95 8.06 -2.06
C PHE A 55 -2.44 8.18 -2.43
N SER A 56 -3.21 7.15 -2.12
CA SER A 56 -4.64 7.08 -2.42
C SER A 56 -5.43 6.57 -1.21
N LEU A 57 -6.68 7.03 -1.09
CA LEU A 57 -7.63 6.54 -0.08
C LEU A 57 -8.51 5.45 -0.68
N ILE A 58 -8.59 4.30 -0.02
CA ILE A 58 -9.54 3.23 -0.39
C ILE A 58 -10.86 3.55 0.30
N ARG A 59 -11.92 3.76 -0.49
CA ARG A 59 -13.25 4.12 0.01
C ARG A 59 -14.25 3.02 -0.28
N SER A 60 -15.12 2.74 0.69
CA SER A 60 -16.29 1.89 0.54
C SER A 60 -17.56 2.72 0.71
N ILE A 61 -18.61 2.37 -0.04
CA ILE A 61 -19.93 2.96 0.11
C ILE A 61 -20.74 2.00 1.00
N GLU A 62 -20.91 2.36 2.26
CA GLU A 62 -21.76 1.58 3.17
C GLU A 62 -23.22 2.04 3.01
N ARG A 63 -24.13 1.08 2.75
CA ARG A 63 -25.57 1.33 2.80
C ARG A 63 -25.98 1.55 4.25
N THR A 64 -26.76 2.59 4.51
CA THR A 64 -27.33 2.83 5.84
C THR A 64 -28.47 1.84 6.05
N PRO A 65 -28.41 0.93 7.05
CA PRO A 65 -29.39 -0.14 7.21
C PRO A 65 -30.83 0.36 7.42
N ASP A 66 -30.99 1.56 7.98
CA ASP A 66 -32.27 2.08 8.45
C ASP A 66 -33.03 2.95 7.43
N MET A 67 -32.58 3.02 6.17
CA MET A 67 -33.29 3.80 5.13
C MET A 67 -33.87 2.88 4.05
N SER A 68 -35.21 2.86 3.95
CA SER A 68 -35.93 2.17 2.87
C SER A 68 -35.62 2.78 1.50
N GLY A 69 -35.73 1.95 0.47
CA GLY A 69 -35.20 2.15 -0.89
C GLY A 69 -35.34 3.55 -1.52
N ARG A 70 -34.32 3.87 -2.32
CA ARG A 70 -34.05 5.09 -3.12
C ARG A 70 -33.41 6.28 -2.41
N GLU A 71 -33.48 6.40 -1.08
CA GLU A 71 -32.86 7.52 -0.33
C GLU A 71 -31.59 7.16 0.46
N SER A 72 -31.15 5.90 0.41
CA SER A 72 -29.90 5.47 1.03
C SER A 72 -28.69 6.03 0.24
N ILE A 73 -28.39 7.31 0.40
CA ILE A 73 -27.11 7.87 -0.04
C ILE A 73 -26.05 7.24 0.87
N GLY A 74 -25.41 6.18 0.39
CA GLY A 74 -24.38 5.48 1.15
C GLY A 74 -23.28 6.45 1.53
N ARG A 75 -22.92 6.49 2.82
CA ARG A 75 -21.82 7.34 3.27
C ARG A 75 -20.52 6.72 2.79
N ALA A 76 -19.79 7.43 1.94
CA ALA A 76 -18.43 7.04 1.57
C ALA A 76 -17.55 7.06 2.83
N ARG A 77 -17.03 5.90 3.22
CA ARG A 77 -16.09 5.76 4.33
C ARG A 77 -14.75 5.30 3.79
N THR A 78 -13.68 5.94 4.25
CA THR A 78 -12.34 5.42 3.98
C THR A 78 -12.12 4.16 4.80
N VAL A 79 -11.93 3.05 4.11
CA VAL A 79 -11.70 1.72 4.68
C VAL A 79 -10.23 1.32 4.66
N GLY A 80 -9.38 2.09 3.97
CA GLY A 80 -7.97 1.79 3.83
C GLY A 80 -7.21 2.85 3.05
N VAL A 81 -5.93 2.58 2.78
CA VAL A 81 -5.07 3.43 1.96
C VAL A 81 -4.21 2.57 1.05
N GLU A 82 -3.83 3.14 -0.10
CA GLU A 82 -2.87 2.58 -1.03
C GLU A 82 -1.69 3.55 -1.15
N TYR A 83 -0.47 3.02 -1.19
CA TYR A 83 0.73 3.77 -1.50
C TYR A 83 1.53 3.05 -2.58
N ARG A 84 1.91 3.79 -3.62
CA ARG A 84 2.75 3.32 -4.72
C ARG A 84 4.17 3.80 -4.53
N TYR A 85 5.12 2.89 -4.68
CA TYR A 85 6.54 3.19 -4.67
C TYR A 85 7.18 2.69 -5.94
N ARG A 86 8.12 3.47 -6.45
CA ARG A 86 9.02 3.06 -7.53
C ARG A 86 10.29 2.48 -6.95
N PHE A 87 10.78 1.42 -7.56
CA PHE A 87 12.10 0.86 -7.32
C PHE A 87 12.82 0.75 -8.67
N GLU A 88 14.14 0.88 -8.64
CA GLU A 88 14.99 0.84 -9.82
C GLU A 88 16.25 0.03 -9.52
N HIS A 89 16.76 -0.68 -10.53
CA HIS A 89 17.98 -1.49 -10.48
C HIS A 89 18.06 -2.45 -9.28
N ILE A 90 16.97 -3.17 -9.02
CA ILE A 90 16.93 -4.12 -7.90
C ILE A 90 17.39 -5.51 -8.35
N GLU A 91 18.32 -6.10 -7.61
CA GLU A 91 18.68 -7.50 -7.80
C GLU A 91 17.61 -8.42 -7.20
N LYS A 92 17.54 -9.65 -7.69
CA LYS A 92 16.53 -10.63 -7.29
C LYS A 92 16.51 -10.88 -5.79
N GLU A 93 17.68 -11.09 -5.17
CA GLU A 93 17.79 -11.37 -3.74
C GLU A 93 17.36 -10.15 -2.90
N GLU A 94 17.72 -8.94 -3.33
CA GLU A 94 17.33 -7.69 -2.68
C GLU A 94 15.81 -7.48 -2.75
N PHE A 95 15.21 -7.86 -3.88
CA PHE A 95 13.76 -7.82 -4.06
C PHE A 95 13.05 -8.76 -3.10
N GLU A 96 13.50 -10.03 -3.00
CA GLU A 96 12.90 -11.01 -2.09
C GLU A 96 12.95 -10.53 -0.63
N GLU A 97 14.09 -9.99 -0.22
CA GLU A 97 14.27 -9.43 1.11
C GLU A 97 13.37 -8.20 1.34
N MET A 98 13.34 -7.27 0.40
CA MET A 98 12.47 -6.10 0.44
C MET A 98 11.00 -6.50 0.56
N TYR A 99 10.52 -7.42 -0.28
CA TYR A 99 9.13 -7.89 -0.26
C TYR A 99 8.77 -8.52 1.09
N LYS A 100 9.68 -9.34 1.63
CA LYS A 100 9.53 -9.95 2.96
C LYS A 100 9.47 -8.89 4.06
N GLU A 101 10.31 -7.87 4.01
CA GLU A 101 10.32 -6.81 5.01
C GLU A 101 9.09 -5.89 4.90
N VAL A 102 8.60 -5.58 3.70
CA VAL A 102 7.32 -4.86 3.52
C VAL A 102 6.17 -5.68 4.12
N LYS A 103 6.13 -6.97 3.85
CA LYS A 103 5.12 -7.90 4.39
C LYS A 103 5.17 -7.96 5.92
N ASN A 104 6.36 -8.15 6.49
CA ASN A 104 6.59 -8.16 7.93
C ASN A 104 6.13 -6.85 8.56
N TYR A 105 6.54 -5.72 7.98
CA TYR A 105 6.14 -4.40 8.46
C TYR A 105 4.62 -4.23 8.51
N CYS A 106 3.91 -4.67 7.46
CA CYS A 106 2.45 -4.52 7.38
C CYS A 106 1.72 -5.41 8.39
N SER A 107 2.16 -6.66 8.56
CA SER A 107 1.53 -7.59 9.50
C SER A 107 1.61 -7.20 10.98
N GLN A 108 2.58 -6.34 11.36
CA GLN A 108 2.80 -5.95 12.75
C GLN A 108 1.96 -4.74 13.20
N ARG A 109 1.16 -4.14 12.30
CA ARG A 109 0.41 -2.91 12.60
C ARG A 109 -1.00 -3.21 13.09
N SER A 110 -1.24 -2.94 14.36
CA SER A 110 -2.57 -3.11 15.00
C SER A 110 -3.69 -2.27 14.38
N ILE A 111 -3.35 -1.18 13.68
CA ILE A 111 -4.30 -0.30 12.98
C ILE A 111 -4.78 -0.96 11.67
N TRP A 112 -3.99 -1.88 11.10
CA TRP A 112 -4.27 -2.51 9.82
C TRP A 112 -4.87 -3.88 10.06
N ARG A 113 -6.06 -4.10 9.52
CA ARG A 113 -6.75 -5.40 9.57
C ARG A 113 -6.16 -6.36 8.55
N ASP A 114 -5.90 -5.83 7.37
CA ASP A 114 -5.45 -6.59 6.21
C ASP A 114 -4.54 -5.73 5.36
N TYR A 115 -3.72 -6.39 4.52
CA TYR A 115 -2.85 -5.71 3.58
C TYR A 115 -2.66 -6.56 2.33
N ASP A 116 -2.41 -5.87 1.22
CA ASP A 116 -2.07 -6.47 -0.06
C ASP A 116 -0.84 -5.76 -0.64
N ILE A 117 0.02 -6.54 -1.29
CA ILE A 117 1.24 -6.04 -1.92
C ILE A 117 1.20 -6.51 -3.37
N MET A 118 0.99 -5.56 -4.27
CA MET A 118 0.96 -5.82 -5.71
C MET A 118 2.23 -5.30 -6.37
N LEU A 119 2.63 -5.98 -7.44
CA LEU A 119 3.75 -5.59 -8.28
C LEU A 119 3.22 -5.28 -9.67
N THR A 120 3.81 -4.26 -10.29
CA THR A 120 3.60 -3.97 -11.70
C THR A 120 4.92 -3.55 -12.31
N ASP A 121 5.17 -4.06 -13.50
CA ASP A 121 6.24 -3.56 -14.36
C ASP A 121 5.98 -2.07 -14.60
N TYR A 122 7.05 -1.28 -14.62
CA TYR A 122 6.94 0.14 -14.90
C TYR A 122 6.70 0.35 -16.41
N VAL A 123 5.43 0.45 -16.82
CA VAL A 123 5.05 0.71 -18.21
C VAL A 123 4.97 2.23 -18.47
N GLY A 124 6.12 2.91 -18.48
CA GLY A 124 6.27 4.27 -19.00
C GLY A 124 5.86 5.44 -18.06
N GLU A 125 6.09 6.66 -18.55
CA GLU A 125 5.86 7.93 -17.84
C GLU A 125 4.39 8.07 -17.41
N ILE A 126 4.14 7.94 -16.10
CA ILE A 126 2.96 8.53 -15.48
C ILE A 126 3.20 10.04 -15.51
N ASN A 127 2.84 10.67 -16.62
CA ASN A 127 2.85 12.13 -16.75
C ASN A 127 1.99 12.74 -15.64
N GLU A 128 2.60 13.66 -14.88
CA GLU A 128 1.93 14.52 -13.89
C GLU A 128 0.86 15.41 -14.54
#